data_AF-A0A9D7CZE5-F1
#
_entry.id   AF-A0A9D7CZE5-F1
#
_cell.length_a   1.000
_cell.length_b   1.000
_cell.length_c   1.000
_cell.angle_alpha   90.00
_cell.angle_beta   90.00
_cell.angle_gamma   90.00
#
_symmetry.space_group_name_H-M   'P 1'
#
loop_
_entity.id
_entity.type
_entity.pdbx_description
1 polymer ?
#
loop_
_entity_poly.entity_id
_entity_poly.type
_entity_poly.pdbx_seq_one_letter_code
_entity_poly.pdbx_strand_id
1 'polypeptide(L)'
;MSLGAGEGLIIALLLALTLGVQAGVTLVLFSWARRVAARRPTPWLLRLRYLPVAGFVAFVLAGGAAGFFLIRAFAAAAAAHPEDKARTLAEAISAAMNAAVLLGALSWLFYGGSVVASLVGSRRGDADR
;
A
#
# COMPACT_ATOMS: atom_id res chain seq x y z
N MET A 1 5.16 27.83 -7.64
CA MET A 1 6.18 26.93 -8.24
C MET A 1 5.47 26.02 -9.21
N SER A 2 5.61 26.29 -10.52
CA SER A 2 5.14 25.40 -11.57
C SER A 2 6.21 24.34 -11.77
N LEU A 3 5.93 23.07 -11.44
CA LEU A 3 6.76 21.97 -11.94
C LEU A 3 6.76 22.10 -13.46
N GLY A 4 7.93 22.03 -14.09
CA GLY A 4 7.99 22.03 -15.55
C GLY A 4 7.05 20.94 -16.07
N ALA A 5 6.31 21.18 -17.16
CA ALA A 5 5.29 20.23 -17.65
C ALA A 5 5.85 18.79 -17.81
N GLY A 6 7.16 18.64 -18.04
CA GLY A 6 7.87 17.36 -18.04
C GLY A 6 8.01 16.69 -16.66
N GLU A 7 8.31 17.42 -15.59
CA GLU A 7 8.47 16.86 -14.23
C GLU A 7 7.14 16.35 -13.68
N GLY A 8 6.06 17.11 -13.87
CA GLY A 8 4.72 16.70 -13.48
C GLY A 8 4.28 15.42 -14.19
N LEU A 9 4.59 15.30 -15.49
CA LEU A 9 4.30 14.10 -16.27
C LEU A 9 5.09 12.88 -15.76
N ILE A 10 6.39 13.04 -15.46
CA ILE A 10 7.22 11.96 -14.94
C ILE A 10 6.66 11.45 -13.61
N ILE A 11 6.32 12.34 -12.68
CA ILE A 11 5.74 11.95 -11.38
C ILE A 11 4.41 11.21 -11.59
N ALA A 12 3.54 11.71 -12.46
CA ALA A 12 2.26 11.08 -12.76
C ALA A 12 2.45 9.67 -13.35
N LEU A 13 3.39 9.49 -14.28
CA LEU A 13 3.70 8.19 -14.88
C LEU A 13 4.28 7.21 -13.85
N LEU A 14 5.17 7.66 -12.97
CA LEU A 14 5.73 6.83 -11.91
C LEU A 14 4.65 6.39 -10.90
N LEU A 15 3.74 7.29 -10.54
CA LEU A 15 2.59 6.96 -9.69
C LEU A 15 1.65 5.96 -10.37
N ALA A 16 1.30 6.20 -11.64
CA ALA A 16 0.46 5.30 -12.43
C ALA A 16 1.08 3.92 -12.58
N LEU A 17 2.39 3.84 -12.86
CA LEU A 17 3.13 2.59 -12.95
C LEU A 17 3.13 1.86 -11.61
N THR A 18 3.41 2.54 -10.51
CA THR A 18 3.45 1.96 -9.16
C THR A 18 2.08 1.39 -8.79
N LEU A 19 1.00 2.16 -8.99
CA LEU A 19 -0.37 1.71 -8.74
C LEU A 19 -0.76 0.56 -9.66
N GLY A 20 -0.38 0.61 -10.94
CA GLY A 20 -0.65 -0.44 -11.92
C GLY A 20 0.01 -1.77 -11.56
N VAL A 21 1.30 -1.73 -11.19
CA VAL A 21 2.05 -2.91 -10.73
C VAL A 21 1.41 -3.47 -9.46
N GLN A 22 1.09 -2.61 -8.49
CA GLN A 22 0.51 -3.04 -7.22
C GLN A 22 -0.89 -3.65 -7.40
N ALA A 23 -1.72 -3.07 -8.27
CA ALA A 23 -3.02 -3.61 -8.64
C ALA A 23 -2.87 -4.97 -9.35
N GLY A 24 -1.90 -5.09 -10.28
CA GLY A 24 -1.59 -6.35 -10.95
C GLY A 24 -1.21 -7.47 -9.98
N VAL A 25 -0.27 -7.20 -9.07
CA VAL A 25 0.13 -8.16 -8.01
C VAL A 25 -1.08 -8.56 -7.15
N THR A 26 -1.91 -7.59 -6.77
CA THR A 26 -3.12 -7.83 -5.98
C THR A 26 -4.09 -8.75 -6.70
N LEU A 27 -4.36 -8.49 -7.98
CA LEU A 27 -5.28 -9.29 -8.79
C LEU A 27 -4.77 -10.72 -8.98
N VAL A 28 -3.47 -10.89 -9.20
CA VAL A 28 -2.83 -12.21 -9.33
C VAL A 28 -2.97 -13.00 -8.03
N LEU A 29 -2.61 -12.39 -6.89
CA LEU A 29 -2.70 -13.03 -5.57
C LEU A 29 -4.15 -13.33 -5.18
N PHE A 30 -5.07 -12.39 -5.42
CA PHE A 30 -6.50 -12.58 -5.16
C PHE A 30 -7.05 -13.73 -6.01
N SER A 31 -6.73 -13.76 -7.30
CA SER A 31 -7.16 -14.82 -8.21
C SER A 31 -6.59 -16.18 -7.82
N TRP A 32 -5.36 -16.22 -7.32
CA TRP A 32 -4.75 -17.44 -6.79
C TRP A 32 -5.42 -17.89 -5.49
N ALA A 33 -5.56 -17.01 -4.50
CA ALA A 33 -6.22 -17.32 -3.23
C ALA A 33 -7.68 -17.76 -3.43
N ARG A 34 -8.40 -17.14 -4.37
CA ARG A 34 -9.76 -17.55 -4.78
C ARG A 34 -9.77 -18.95 -5.37
N ARG A 35 -8.80 -19.30 -6.22
CA ARG A 35 -8.67 -20.67 -6.77
C ARG A 35 -8.38 -21.70 -5.67
N VAL A 36 -7.51 -21.38 -4.72
CA VAL A 36 -7.22 -22.24 -3.56
C VAL A 36 -8.47 -22.45 -2.70
N ALA A 37 -9.17 -21.35 -2.36
CA ALA A 37 -10.38 -21.42 -1.55
C ALA A 37 -11.55 -22.13 -2.27
N ALA A 38 -11.66 -22.02 -3.59
CA ALA A 38 -12.67 -22.75 -4.36
C ALA A 38 -12.43 -24.27 -4.37
N ARG A 39 -11.16 -24.70 -4.44
CA ARG A 39 -10.79 -26.11 -4.34
C ARG A 39 -10.93 -26.67 -2.92
N ARG A 40 -10.80 -25.81 -1.90
CA ARG A 40 -10.84 -26.17 -0.48
C ARG A 40 -11.61 -25.11 0.34
N PRO A 41 -12.95 -25.14 0.30
CA PRO A 41 -13.77 -24.15 0.99
C PRO A 41 -13.75 -24.39 2.49
N THR A 42 -12.70 -23.90 3.17
CA THR A 42 -12.69 -23.78 4.63
C THR A 42 -13.06 -22.35 5.02
N PRO A 43 -13.77 -22.14 6.15
CA PRO A 43 -14.19 -20.80 6.57
C PRO A 43 -13.04 -19.79 6.68
N TRP A 44 -11.85 -20.24 7.10
CA TRP A 44 -10.68 -19.38 7.20
C TRP A 44 -10.08 -19.03 5.83
N LEU A 45 -9.94 -19.98 4.89
CA LEU A 45 -9.46 -19.69 3.52
C LEU A 45 -10.39 -18.74 2.77
N LEU A 46 -11.71 -18.88 2.98
CA LEU A 46 -12.71 -17.99 2.38
C LEU A 46 -12.58 -16.54 2.86
N ARG A 47 -12.15 -16.32 4.11
CA ARG A 47 -11.86 -14.98 4.63
C ARG A 47 -10.51 -14.46 4.14
N LEU A 48 -9.48 -15.30 4.19
CA LEU A 48 -8.12 -14.91 3.84
C LEU A 48 -7.92 -14.60 2.35
N ARG A 49 -8.82 -15.05 1.46
CA ARG A 49 -8.76 -14.69 0.04
C ARG A 49 -8.80 -13.17 -0.21
N TYR A 50 -9.35 -12.40 0.72
CA TYR A 50 -9.43 -10.94 0.62
C TYR A 50 -8.22 -10.20 1.18
N LEU A 51 -7.25 -10.91 1.78
CA LEU A 51 -6.03 -10.29 2.29
C LEU A 51 -5.27 -9.46 1.23
N PRO A 52 -5.08 -9.90 -0.02
CA PRO A 52 -4.44 -9.05 -1.04
C PRO A 52 -5.16 -7.72 -1.25
N VAL A 53 -6.50 -7.74 -1.20
CA VAL A 53 -7.32 -6.54 -1.39
C VAL A 53 -7.17 -5.61 -0.19
N ALA A 54 -7.20 -6.15 1.04
CA ALA A 54 -6.91 -5.37 2.24
C ALA A 54 -5.49 -4.78 2.21
N GLY A 55 -4.51 -5.55 1.72
CA GLY A 55 -3.15 -5.10 1.46
C GLY A 55 -3.09 -3.91 0.50
N PHE A 56 -3.81 -4.00 -0.62
CA PHE A 56 -3.91 -2.92 -1.59
C PHE A 56 -4.55 -1.66 -1.01
N VAL A 57 -5.64 -1.80 -0.26
CA VAL A 57 -6.29 -0.67 0.41
C VAL A 57 -5.33 0.00 1.40
N ALA A 58 -4.63 -0.78 2.23
CA ALA A 58 -3.63 -0.24 3.15
C ALA A 58 -2.50 0.51 2.40
N PHE A 59 -2.06 -0.01 1.25
CA PHE A 59 -1.06 0.66 0.40
C PHE A 59 -1.55 2.02 -0.12
N VAL A 60 -2.78 2.08 -0.67
CA VAL A 60 -3.37 3.33 -1.16
C VAL A 60 -3.55 4.33 -0.02
N LEU A 61 -4.00 3.88 1.15
CA LEU A 61 -4.12 4.72 2.33
C LEU A 61 -2.77 5.23 2.82
N ALA A 62 -1.70 4.43 2.74
CA ALA A 62 -0.34 4.85 3.08
C ALA A 62 0.10 6.04 2.22
N GLY A 63 -0.05 5.92 0.89
CA GLY A 63 0.28 6.99 -0.05
C GLY A 63 -0.59 8.23 0.15
N GLY A 64 -1.90 8.05 0.35
CA GLY A 64 -2.84 9.13 0.59
C GLY A 64 -2.55 9.89 1.89
N ALA A 65 -2.29 9.18 2.99
CA ALA A 65 -1.94 9.77 4.27
C ALA A 65 -0.62 10.56 4.18
N ALA A 66 0.41 9.99 3.56
CA ALA A 66 1.68 10.67 3.34
C ALA A 66 1.51 11.96 2.53
N GLY A 67 0.75 11.88 1.42
CA GLY A 67 0.44 13.04 0.58
C GLY A 67 -0.33 14.12 1.36
N PHE A 68 -1.33 13.74 2.16
CA PHE A 68 -2.09 14.67 3.00
C PHE A 68 -1.20 15.40 4.01
N PHE A 69 -0.33 14.68 4.73
CA PHE A 69 0.59 15.30 5.69
C PHE A 69 1.59 16.23 5.02
N LEU A 70 2.12 15.87 3.85
CA LEU A 70 3.01 16.73 3.08
C LEU A 70 2.31 18.01 2.59
N ILE A 71 1.09 17.91 2.06
CA ILE A 71 0.31 19.09 1.65
C ILE A 71 0.08 20.02 2.84
N ARG A 72 -0.31 19.46 4.00
CA ARG A 72 -0.45 20.25 5.23
C ARG A 72 0.87 20.86 5.70
N ALA A 73 1.99 20.15 5.54
CA ALA A 73 3.33 20.64 5.85
C ALA A 73 3.67 21.89 5.05
N PHE A 74 3.50 21.82 3.73
CA PHE A 74 3.82 22.94 2.84
C PHE A 74 2.90 24.14 3.09
N ALA A 75 1.62 23.90 3.36
CA ALA A 75 0.68 24.96 3.73
C ALA A 75 1.08 25.64 5.05
N ALA A 76 1.45 24.86 6.08
CA ALA A 76 1.90 25.39 7.36
C ALA A 76 3.22 26.15 7.26
N ALA A 77 4.19 25.60 6.52
CA ALA A 77 5.50 26.23 6.30
C ALA A 77 5.40 27.52 5.48
N ALA A 78 4.41 27.64 4.59
CA ALA A 78 4.15 28.88 3.86
C ALA A 78 3.70 30.02 4.79
N ALA A 79 2.96 29.69 5.85
CA ALA A 79 2.45 30.66 6.83
C ALA A 79 3.38 30.90 8.03
N ALA A 80 4.39 30.05 8.24
CA ALA A 80 5.31 30.13 9.39
C ALA A 80 6.38 31.22 9.24
N HIS A 81 6.89 31.70 10.38
CA HIS A 81 8.06 32.58 10.43
C HIS A 81 9.30 31.91 9.82
N PRO A 82 10.19 32.65 9.14
CA PRO A 82 11.34 32.08 8.44
C PRO A 82 12.20 31.16 9.31
N GLU A 83 12.44 31.52 10.58
CA GLU A 83 13.20 30.71 11.53
C GLU A 83 12.56 29.35 11.85
N ASP A 84 11.23 29.23 11.70
CA ASP A 84 10.48 28.02 12.06
C ASP A 84 10.15 27.11 10.88
N LYS A 85 10.30 27.58 9.64
CA LYS A 85 9.89 26.82 8.43
C LYS A 85 10.56 25.46 8.35
N ALA A 86 11.86 25.38 8.63
CA ALA A 86 12.62 24.15 8.55
C ALA A 86 12.13 23.12 9.59
N ARG A 87 11.84 23.57 10.82
CA ARG A 87 11.30 22.72 11.89
C ARG A 87 9.91 22.20 11.52
N THR A 88 9.00 23.08 11.09
CA THR A 88 7.64 22.70 10.68
C THR A 88 7.63 21.71 9.52
N LEU A 89 8.51 21.89 8.53
CA LEU A 89 8.66 20.93 7.43
C LEU A 89 9.20 19.58 7.93
N ALA A 90 10.22 19.58 8.78
CA ALA A 90 10.83 18.35 9.29
C ALA A 90 9.84 17.51 10.12
N GLU A 91 9.09 18.14 11.01
CA GLU A 91 8.07 17.46 11.84
C GLU A 91 6.98 16.82 10.97
N ALA A 92 6.51 17.55 9.97
CA ALA A 92 5.45 17.05 9.11
C ALA A 92 5.92 15.99 8.09
N ILE A 93 7.17 16.09 7.59
CA ILE A 93 7.79 15.00 6.81
C ILE A 93 7.94 13.75 7.68
N SER A 94 8.38 13.91 8.93
CA SER A 94 8.47 12.78 9.88
C SER A 94 7.11 12.12 10.12
N ALA A 95 6.05 12.92 10.33
CA ALA A 95 4.68 12.40 10.44
C ALA A 95 4.21 11.67 9.17
N ALA A 96 4.48 12.23 7.98
CA ALA A 96 4.15 11.61 6.70
C ALA A 96 4.89 10.28 6.52
N MET A 97 6.18 10.22 6.85
CA MET A 97 6.98 9.00 6.78
C MET A 97 6.48 7.94 7.76
N ASN A 98 6.18 8.31 9.01
CA ASN A 98 5.64 7.37 10.00
C ASN A 98 4.29 6.78 9.55
N ALA A 99 3.39 7.61 9.02
CA ALA A 99 2.11 7.14 8.47
C ALA A 99 2.33 6.18 7.29
N ALA A 100 3.23 6.52 6.37
CA ALA A 100 3.57 5.68 5.22
C ALA A 100 4.15 4.33 5.65
N VAL A 101 5.07 4.33 6.62
CA VAL A 101 5.74 3.13 7.13
C VAL A 101 4.74 2.21 7.83
N LEU A 102 3.88 2.73 8.71
CA LEU A 102 2.92 1.92 9.44
C LEU A 102 1.91 1.23 8.51
N LEU A 103 1.30 2.00 7.60
CA LEU A 103 0.32 1.47 6.66
C LEU A 103 0.98 0.61 5.56
N GLY A 104 2.19 0.98 5.14
CA GLY A 104 3.00 0.18 4.23
C GLY A 104 3.37 -1.18 4.83
N ALA A 105 3.84 -1.21 6.08
CA ALA A 105 4.14 -2.46 6.79
C ALA A 105 2.88 -3.34 6.93
N LEU A 106 1.74 -2.74 7.27
CA LEU A 106 0.47 -3.45 7.33
C LEU A 106 0.08 -4.05 5.97
N SER A 107 0.27 -3.30 4.89
CA SER A 107 0.08 -3.78 3.52
C SER A 107 0.94 -5.03 3.23
N TRP A 108 2.23 -4.96 3.57
CA TRP A 108 3.16 -6.09 3.43
C TRP A 108 2.73 -7.31 4.24
N LEU A 109 2.24 -7.13 5.47
CA LEU A 109 1.73 -8.22 6.28
C LEU A 109 0.52 -8.90 5.63
N PHE A 110 -0.39 -8.13 5.04
CA PHE A 110 -1.53 -8.69 4.33
C PHE A 110 -1.13 -9.47 3.07
N TYR A 111 -0.19 -8.94 2.26
CA TYR A 111 0.32 -9.70 1.11
C TYR A 111 1.08 -10.95 1.53
N GLY A 112 1.98 -10.85 2.51
CA GLY A 112 2.73 -11.99 3.04
C GLY A 112 1.80 -13.07 3.62
N GLY A 113 0.82 -12.65 4.42
CA GLY A 113 -0.21 -13.53 4.96
C GLY A 113 -1.03 -14.22 3.87
N SER A 114 -1.37 -13.51 2.79
CA SER A 114 -2.07 -14.11 1.65
C SER A 114 -1.23 -15.18 0.94
N VAL A 115 0.06 -14.92 0.76
CA VAL A 115 0.98 -15.88 0.13
C VAL A 115 1.09 -17.13 1.01
N VAL A 116 1.33 -16.96 2.31
CA VAL A 116 1.42 -18.07 3.28
C VAL A 116 0.12 -18.88 3.29
N ALA A 117 -1.04 -18.22 3.40
CA ALA A 117 -2.34 -18.89 3.39
C ALA A 117 -2.57 -19.69 2.10
N SER A 118 -2.20 -19.13 0.95
CA SER A 118 -2.34 -19.79 -0.36
C SER A 118 -1.39 -20.99 -0.50
N LEU A 119 -0.16 -20.89 0.01
CA LEU A 119 0.81 -22.00 0.05
C LEU A 119 0.33 -23.13 0.97
N VAL A 120 -0.10 -22.82 2.19
CA VAL A 120 -0.63 -23.82 3.15
C VAL A 120 -1.87 -24.51 2.58
N GLY A 121 -2.78 -23.74 1.98
CA GLY A 121 -3.97 -24.27 1.32
C GLY A 121 -3.65 -25.14 0.10
N SER A 122 -2.56 -24.87 -0.61
CA SER A 122 -2.11 -25.68 -1.75
C SER A 122 -1.47 -27.00 -1.31
N ARG A 123 -0.54 -26.98 -0.35
CA ARG A 123 0.26 -28.16 0.07
C ARG A 123 -0.52 -29.21 0.85
N ARG A 124 -1.51 -28.81 1.65
CA ARG A 124 -2.39 -29.78 2.33
C ARG A 124 -3.14 -30.68 1.35
N GLY A 125 -3.15 -30.38 0.04
CA GLY A 125 -3.80 -31.22 -0.96
C GLY A 125 -3.00 -32.34 -1.58
N ASP A 126 -1.70 -32.37 -1.32
CA ASP A 126 -0.85 -33.49 -1.75
C ASP A 126 -0.75 -34.57 -0.68
N ALA A 127 -1.09 -34.26 0.59
CA ALA A 127 -1.02 -35.21 1.71
C ALA A 127 -2.31 -36.03 1.92
N ASP A 128 -3.43 -35.64 1.29
CA ASP A 128 -4.73 -36.33 1.39
C ASP A 128 -5.01 -37.26 0.18
N ARG A 129 -4.01 -37.50 -0.68
CA ARG A 129 -4.08 -38.39 -1.85
C ARG A 129 -3.13 -39.57 -1.65
#